data_AF-A0A8S3H2X5-F1
#
_entry.id   AF-A0A8S3H2X5-F1
#
_cell.length_a   1.000
_cell.length_b   1.000
_cell.length_c   1.000
_cell.angle_alpha   90.00
_cell.angle_beta   90.00
_cell.angle_gamma   90.00
#
_symmetry.space_group_name_H-M   'P 1'
#
loop_
_entity.id
_entity.type
_entity.pdbx_description
1 polymer ?
#
loop_
_entity_poly.entity_id
_entity_poly.type
_entity_poly.pdbx_seq_one_letter_code
_entity_poly.pdbx_strand_id
1 'polypeptide(L)'
;MCWFHMRKNVEKNLYLVEDKALHGDIMNDIETLQLSTNKNIFDIATRLFLKKWKNEDKFLRYFSNEWLNSKNGWFEGLATHVPNTNNALEVTNRVIKDEDILRERLVLSGFTVVLYSIVNKWSKERNPTLINSKKFEHQPLITLSAWTHAYNWVKLNKDVVSICNSETTMHYLLAGEETRITDKEIKRYENCTFNSFGHVQVCLLQYMA
;
A
#
# COMPACT_ATOMS: atom_id res chain seq x y z
N MET A 1 0.35 4.71 10.58
CA MET A 1 -0.68 3.64 10.65
C MET A 1 -0.60 2.91 9.32
N CYS A 2 -0.39 1.60 9.27
CA CYS A 2 -0.18 0.92 7.98
C CYS A 2 -1.50 0.67 7.25
N TRP A 3 -1.42 0.51 5.92
CA TRP A 3 -2.56 0.25 5.05
C TRP A 3 -3.36 -0.99 5.49
N PHE A 4 -2.66 -2.10 5.76
CA PHE A 4 -3.29 -3.36 6.15
C PHE A 4 -4.18 -3.23 7.39
N HIS A 5 -3.71 -2.54 8.42
CA HIS A 5 -4.50 -2.30 9.64
C HIS A 5 -5.66 -1.36 9.39
N MET A 6 -5.46 -0.31 8.60
CA MET A 6 -6.56 0.58 8.23
C MET A 6 -7.65 -0.20 7.50
N ARG A 7 -7.29 -0.90 6.42
CA ARG A 7 -8.20 -1.70 5.59
C ARG A 7 -9.03 -2.67 6.43
N LYS A 8 -8.39 -3.49 7.27
CA LYS A 8 -9.08 -4.44 8.14
C LYS A 8 -10.07 -3.78 9.11
N ASN A 9 -9.74 -2.58 9.62
CA ASN A 9 -10.65 -1.87 10.51
C ASN A 9 -11.82 -1.24 9.75
N VAL A 10 -11.59 -0.72 8.55
CA VAL A 10 -12.67 -0.23 7.69
C VAL A 10 -13.61 -1.38 7.32
N GLU A 11 -13.09 -2.53 6.88
CA GLU A 11 -13.90 -3.72 6.57
C GLU A 11 -14.81 -4.12 7.74
N LYS A 12 -14.28 -4.08 8.98
CA LYS A 12 -15.07 -4.34 10.20
C LYS A 12 -16.13 -3.29 10.51
N ASN A 13 -15.99 -2.07 9.99
CA ASN A 13 -16.91 -0.95 10.20
C ASN A 13 -17.78 -0.64 8.98
N LEU A 14 -17.71 -1.43 7.91
CA LEU A 14 -18.60 -1.29 6.74
C LEU A 14 -20.07 -1.52 7.09
N TYR A 15 -20.39 -2.19 8.21
CA TYR A 15 -21.77 -2.29 8.68
C TYR A 15 -22.43 -0.93 8.99
N LEU A 16 -21.64 0.15 9.09
CA LEU A 16 -22.16 1.52 9.21
C LEU A 16 -22.82 2.02 7.92
N VAL A 17 -22.57 1.35 6.79
CA VAL A 17 -23.23 1.53 5.49
C VAL A 17 -24.38 0.53 5.43
N GLU A 18 -25.61 1.04 5.40
CA GLU A 18 -26.82 0.22 5.52
C GLU A 18 -27.01 -0.68 4.29
N ASP A 19 -26.72 -0.14 3.09
CA ASP A 19 -26.76 -0.91 1.85
C ASP A 19 -25.47 -1.71 1.65
N LYS A 20 -25.58 -3.03 1.82
CA LYS A 20 -24.47 -3.97 1.61
C LYS A 20 -23.98 -4.03 0.17
N ALA A 21 -24.80 -3.65 -0.81
CA ALA A 21 -24.36 -3.63 -2.21
C ALA A 21 -23.24 -2.62 -2.44
N LEU A 22 -23.20 -1.54 -1.65
CA LEU A 22 -22.21 -0.46 -1.76
C LEU A 22 -20.85 -0.80 -1.13
N HIS A 23 -20.77 -1.86 -0.31
CA HIS A 23 -19.57 -2.18 0.45
C HIS A 23 -18.35 -2.42 -0.46
N GLY A 24 -18.55 -3.12 -1.58
CA GLY A 24 -17.49 -3.36 -2.56
C GLY A 24 -16.99 -2.07 -3.21
N ASP A 25 -17.90 -1.21 -3.64
CA ASP A 25 -17.56 0.05 -4.33
C ASP A 25 -16.84 1.04 -3.40
N ILE A 26 -17.27 1.13 -2.14
CA ILE A 26 -16.61 1.95 -1.14
C ILE A 26 -15.18 1.45 -0.91
N MET A 27 -14.99 0.13 -0.79
CA MET A 27 -13.66 -0.43 -0.61
C MET A 27 -12.76 -0.19 -1.81
N ASN A 28 -13.27 -0.38 -3.04
CA ASN A 28 -12.52 -0.09 -4.27
C ASN A 28 -12.11 1.40 -4.36
N ASP A 29 -12.99 2.30 -3.93
CA ASP A 29 -12.68 3.72 -3.87
C ASP A 29 -11.63 4.04 -2.79
N ILE A 30 -11.65 3.36 -1.64
CA ILE A 30 -10.63 3.51 -0.60
C ILE A 30 -9.28 2.94 -1.06
N GLU A 31 -9.28 1.85 -1.83
CA GLU A 31 -8.09 1.35 -2.52
C GLU A 31 -7.56 2.40 -3.53
N THR A 32 -8.44 3.11 -4.23
CA THR A 32 -8.04 4.22 -5.09
C THR A 32 -7.41 5.38 -4.29
N LEU A 33 -7.97 5.74 -3.13
CA LEU A 33 -7.36 6.73 -2.23
C LEU A 33 -5.96 6.30 -1.77
N GLN A 34 -5.78 5.02 -1.48
CA GLN A 34 -4.52 4.46 -1.00
C GLN A 34 -3.39 4.65 -2.00
N LEU A 35 -3.70 4.56 -3.30
CA LEU A 35 -2.77 4.72 -4.40
C LEU A 35 -2.40 6.18 -4.71
N SER A 36 -2.91 7.14 -3.93
CA SER A 36 -2.52 8.55 -4.08
C SER A 36 -1.01 8.71 -3.98
N THR A 37 -0.40 9.37 -4.96
CA THR A 37 1.05 9.43 -5.13
C THR A 37 1.72 10.55 -4.35
N ASN A 38 0.94 11.49 -3.84
CA ASN A 38 1.39 12.54 -2.94
C ASN A 38 0.22 13.09 -2.13
N LYS A 39 0.55 13.93 -1.14
CA LYS A 39 -0.42 14.53 -0.23
C LYS A 39 -1.48 15.39 -0.94
N ASN A 40 -1.10 16.16 -1.96
CA ASN A 40 -2.03 17.02 -2.68
C ASN A 40 -3.11 16.21 -3.41
N ILE A 41 -2.71 15.16 -4.13
CA ILE A 41 -3.64 14.24 -4.79
C ILE A 41 -4.52 13.54 -3.75
N PHE A 42 -3.93 13.07 -2.64
CA PHE A 42 -4.68 12.44 -1.56
C PHE A 42 -5.77 13.35 -0.98
N ASP A 43 -5.46 14.63 -0.73
CA ASP A 43 -6.41 15.57 -0.16
C ASP A 43 -7.55 15.90 -1.14
N ILE A 44 -7.24 16.08 -2.43
CA ILE A 44 -8.26 16.30 -3.47
C ILE A 44 -9.14 15.06 -3.64
N ALA A 45 -8.53 13.89 -3.71
CA ALA A 45 -9.22 12.61 -3.83
C ALA A 45 -10.14 12.37 -2.64
N THR A 46 -9.67 12.64 -1.43
CA THR A 46 -10.44 12.54 -0.19
C THR A 46 -11.67 13.44 -0.23
N ARG A 47 -11.52 14.70 -0.66
CA ARG A 47 -12.65 15.62 -0.81
C ARG A 47 -13.69 15.10 -1.82
N LEU A 48 -13.24 14.53 -2.94
CA LEU A 48 -14.11 13.95 -3.96
C LEU A 48 -14.78 12.66 -3.49
N PHE A 49 -14.10 11.84 -2.70
CA PHE A 49 -14.62 10.64 -2.05
C PHE A 49 -15.77 10.99 -1.10
N LEU A 50 -15.54 11.94 -0.19
CA LEU A 50 -16.58 12.42 0.74
C LEU A 50 -17.79 12.98 0.00
N LYS A 51 -17.57 13.67 -1.13
CA LYS A 51 -18.66 14.16 -1.98
C LYS A 51 -19.44 13.04 -2.66
N LYS A 52 -18.77 11.97 -3.13
CA LYS A 52 -19.38 10.81 -3.79
C LYS A 52 -20.29 10.05 -2.82
N TRP A 53 -19.81 9.79 -1.61
CA TRP A 53 -20.50 8.97 -0.60
C TRP A 53 -21.28 9.79 0.44
N LYS A 54 -21.64 11.04 0.13
CA LYS A 54 -22.26 12.00 1.06
C LYS A 54 -23.51 11.50 1.78
N ASN A 55 -24.20 10.49 1.22
CA ASN A 55 -25.40 9.91 1.81
C ASN A 55 -25.09 8.90 2.93
N GLU A 56 -23.86 8.40 3.01
CA GLU A 56 -23.40 7.42 4.01
C GLU A 56 -22.83 8.10 5.26
N ASP A 57 -23.60 9.02 5.86
CA ASP A 57 -23.13 9.94 6.92
C ASP A 57 -22.45 9.21 8.10
N LYS A 58 -23.06 8.13 8.60
CA LYS A 58 -22.53 7.35 9.73
C LYS A 58 -21.11 6.83 9.43
N PHE A 59 -20.94 6.23 8.25
CA PHE A 59 -19.66 5.72 7.81
C PHE A 59 -18.66 6.85 7.55
N LEU A 60 -19.08 7.91 6.85
CA LEU A 60 -18.19 9.05 6.54
C LEU A 60 -17.70 9.77 7.80
N ARG A 61 -18.54 9.90 8.82
CA ARG A 61 -18.14 10.47 10.11
C ARG A 61 -17.08 9.62 10.80
N TYR A 62 -17.28 8.31 10.83
CA TYR A 62 -16.27 7.36 11.32
C TYR A 62 -14.98 7.48 10.52
N PHE A 63 -15.08 7.39 9.19
CA PHE A 63 -13.92 7.35 8.31
C PHE A 63 -13.10 8.64 8.37
N SER A 64 -13.78 9.79 8.39
CA SER A 64 -13.13 11.10 8.49
C SER A 64 -12.39 11.28 9.81
N ASN A 65 -13.04 10.96 10.92
CA ASN A 65 -12.44 11.16 12.25
C ASN A 65 -11.25 10.22 12.46
N GLU A 66 -11.39 8.94 12.14
CA GLU A 66 -10.35 7.95 12.40
C GLU A 66 -9.22 8.01 11.37
N TRP A 67 -9.54 8.04 10.08
CA TRP A 67 -8.58 7.74 9.02
C TRP A 67 -8.13 8.94 8.20
N LEU A 68 -8.85 10.06 8.25
CA LEU A 68 -8.47 11.29 7.53
C LEU A 68 -7.90 12.37 8.45
N ASN A 69 -8.49 12.53 9.64
CA ASN A 69 -8.08 13.57 10.59
C ASN A 69 -7.04 13.07 11.61
N SER A 70 -7.17 11.83 12.08
CA SER A 70 -6.30 11.27 13.13
C SER A 70 -5.14 10.45 12.56
N LYS A 71 -5.43 9.46 11.69
CA LYS A 71 -4.46 8.46 11.27
C LYS A 71 -4.22 8.44 9.75
N ASN A 72 -4.03 9.58 9.10
CA ASN A 72 -3.95 9.70 7.62
C ASN A 72 -2.68 9.17 6.93
N GLY A 73 -1.82 8.45 7.66
CA GLY A 73 -0.53 8.01 7.14
C GLY A 73 -0.54 6.66 6.42
N TRP A 74 -1.58 6.32 5.66
CA TRP A 74 -1.79 4.98 5.08
C TRP A 74 -1.76 4.92 3.54
N PHE A 75 -1.61 6.05 2.85
CA PHE A 75 -1.50 6.12 1.38
C PHE A 75 -0.04 6.02 0.92
N GLU A 76 0.20 5.48 -0.28
CA GLU A 76 1.56 5.20 -0.82
C GLU A 76 2.43 6.45 -0.90
N GLY A 77 1.86 7.55 -1.40
CA GLY A 77 2.55 8.81 -1.62
C GLY A 77 3.02 9.55 -0.37
N LEU A 78 2.78 9.02 0.83
CA LEU A 78 3.29 9.60 2.07
C LEU A 78 4.78 9.33 2.23
N ALA A 79 5.22 8.12 1.87
CA ALA A 79 6.57 7.64 2.06
C ALA A 79 6.94 6.68 0.93
N THR A 80 7.29 7.26 -0.21
CA THR A 80 7.75 6.50 -1.38
C THR A 80 8.92 5.60 -1.00
N HIS A 81 8.95 4.38 -1.52
CA HIS A 81 9.98 3.36 -1.28
C HIS A 81 9.95 2.69 0.11
N VAL A 82 8.98 3.02 0.97
CA VAL A 82 8.77 2.32 2.24
C VAL A 82 7.65 1.30 2.05
N PRO A 83 7.76 0.07 2.60
CA PRO A 83 6.67 -0.89 2.52
C PRO A 83 5.40 -0.36 3.18
N ASN A 84 4.28 -0.47 2.47
CA ASN A 84 2.94 -0.08 2.94
C ASN A 84 2.38 -0.98 4.07
N THR A 85 3.07 -2.08 4.38
CA THR A 85 2.70 -3.08 5.37
C THR A 85 3.78 -3.22 6.45
N ASN A 86 3.33 -3.38 7.69
CA ASN A 86 4.18 -3.70 8.83
C ASN A 86 4.30 -5.21 9.07
N ASN A 87 3.78 -6.06 8.18
CA ASN A 87 3.77 -7.52 8.34
C ASN A 87 5.16 -8.09 8.68
N ALA A 88 6.23 -7.58 8.04
CA ALA A 88 7.59 -8.04 8.34
C ALA A 88 7.96 -7.80 9.81
N LEU A 89 7.68 -6.60 10.32
CA LEU A 89 7.92 -6.25 11.73
C LEU A 89 7.05 -7.08 12.68
N GLU A 90 5.80 -7.33 12.32
CA GLU A 90 4.89 -8.14 13.14
C GLU A 90 5.29 -9.61 13.21
N VAL A 91 5.75 -10.17 12.09
CA VAL A 91 6.28 -11.53 12.03
C VAL A 91 7.55 -11.63 12.88
N THR A 92 8.49 -10.69 12.75
CA THR A 92 9.70 -10.67 13.60
C THR A 92 9.34 -10.57 15.08
N ASN A 93 8.43 -9.67 15.44
CA ASN A 93 7.96 -9.53 16.83
C ASN A 93 7.30 -10.82 17.35
N ARG A 94 6.60 -11.55 16.48
CA ARG A 94 6.00 -12.84 16.83
C ARG A 94 7.05 -13.89 17.10
N VAL A 95 8.06 -14.04 16.23
CA VAL A 95 9.19 -14.97 16.43
C VAL A 95 9.87 -14.70 17.77
N ILE A 96 10.21 -13.44 18.06
CA ILE A 96 10.84 -13.08 19.34
C ILE A 96 9.95 -13.51 20.51
N LYS A 97 8.66 -13.19 20.45
CA LYS A 97 7.71 -13.53 21.52
C LYS A 97 7.50 -15.02 21.70
N ASP A 98 7.33 -15.76 20.61
CA ASP A 98 6.90 -17.16 20.66
C ASP A 98 8.07 -18.13 20.78
N GLU A 99 9.24 -17.79 20.24
CA GLU A 99 10.42 -18.67 20.21
C GLU A 99 11.50 -18.23 21.20
N ASP A 100 11.80 -16.93 21.29
CA ASP A 100 12.99 -16.47 22.02
C ASP A 100 12.72 -16.11 23.49
N ILE A 101 11.56 -15.51 23.79
CA ILE A 101 11.17 -15.12 25.17
C ILE A 101 9.96 -15.89 25.72
N LEU A 102 9.33 -16.75 24.91
CA LEU A 102 8.14 -17.53 25.31
C LEU A 102 7.02 -16.69 25.95
N ARG A 103 6.89 -15.44 25.51
CA ARG A 103 5.96 -14.41 25.99
C ARG A 103 6.18 -13.99 27.45
N GLU A 104 7.31 -14.35 28.05
CA GLU A 104 7.66 -13.94 29.39
C GLU A 104 8.22 -12.52 29.43
N ARG A 105 7.95 -11.81 30.54
CA ARG A 105 8.55 -10.51 30.81
C ARG A 105 9.88 -10.72 31.54
N LEU A 106 10.97 -10.52 30.81
CA LEU A 106 12.32 -10.63 31.37
C LEU A 106 12.76 -9.33 32.03
N VAL A 107 13.55 -9.44 33.10
CA VAL A 107 14.35 -8.32 33.61
C VAL A 107 15.42 -7.95 32.58
N LEU A 108 15.91 -6.71 32.64
CA LEU A 108 16.81 -6.17 31.61
C LEU A 108 18.04 -7.07 31.36
N SER A 109 18.69 -7.59 32.40
CA SER A 109 19.83 -8.50 32.26
C SER A 109 19.47 -9.76 31.49
N GLY A 110 18.37 -10.43 31.85
CA GLY A 110 17.86 -11.61 31.13
C GLY A 110 17.51 -11.29 29.68
N PHE A 111 16.88 -10.13 29.44
CA PHE A 111 16.56 -9.68 28.09
C PHE A 111 17.80 -9.46 27.23
N THR A 112 18.88 -8.86 27.77
CA THR A 112 20.13 -8.66 27.02
C THR A 112 20.79 -9.97 26.60
N VAL A 113 20.73 -11.01 27.43
CA VAL A 113 21.23 -12.35 27.09
C VAL A 113 20.44 -12.94 25.92
N VAL A 114 19.12 -12.82 25.95
CA VAL A 114 18.26 -13.28 24.84
C VAL A 114 18.54 -12.49 23.55
N LEU A 115 18.64 -11.17 23.61
CA LEU A 115 18.99 -10.34 22.45
C LEU A 115 20.32 -10.76 21.82
N TYR A 116 21.35 -11.01 22.63
CA TYR A 116 22.64 -11.48 22.13
C TYR A 116 22.51 -12.84 21.44
N SER A 117 21.73 -13.75 22.02
CA SER A 117 21.44 -15.07 21.42
C SER A 117 20.74 -14.94 20.06
N ILE A 118 19.72 -14.09 19.96
CA ILE A 118 18.96 -13.82 18.73
C ILE A 118 19.91 -13.32 17.63
N VAL A 119 20.67 -12.27 17.93
CA VAL A 119 21.59 -11.66 16.95
C VAL A 119 22.64 -12.66 16.53
N ASN A 120 23.25 -13.39 17.47
CA ASN A 120 24.25 -14.41 17.16
C ASN A 120 23.68 -15.54 16.27
N LYS A 121 22.47 -16.03 16.56
CA LYS A 121 21.76 -17.03 15.74
C LYS A 121 21.54 -16.47 14.33
N TRP A 122 20.96 -15.29 14.20
CA TRP A 122 20.66 -14.66 12.91
C TRP A 122 21.89 -14.34 12.08
N SER A 123 23.00 -13.94 12.73
CA SER A 123 24.30 -13.72 12.07
C SER A 123 24.90 -15.02 11.57
N LYS A 124 24.88 -16.09 12.38
CA LYS A 124 25.39 -17.41 11.96
C LYS A 124 24.57 -17.98 10.82
N GLU A 125 23.25 -17.94 10.89
CA GLU A 125 22.37 -18.43 9.84
C GLU A 125 22.61 -17.74 8.49
N ARG A 126 23.13 -16.51 8.48
CA ARG A 126 23.37 -15.72 7.26
C ARG A 126 24.84 -15.60 6.89
N ASN A 127 25.73 -16.34 7.57
CA ASN A 127 27.15 -16.32 7.24
C ASN A 127 27.38 -17.02 5.89
N PRO A 128 27.86 -16.32 4.84
CA PRO A 128 28.00 -16.89 3.51
C PRO A 128 29.04 -18.03 3.43
N THR A 129 29.91 -18.19 4.44
CA THR A 129 30.89 -19.28 4.47
C THR A 129 30.28 -20.63 4.88
N LEU A 130 29.03 -20.66 5.36
CA LEU A 130 28.34 -21.88 5.76
C LEU A 130 27.51 -22.45 4.60
N ILE A 131 27.53 -23.78 4.46
CA ILE A 131 26.81 -24.53 3.41
C ILE A 131 25.30 -24.22 3.43
N ASN A 132 24.70 -24.13 4.61
CA ASN A 132 23.26 -23.90 4.81
C ASN A 132 22.93 -22.43 5.10
N SER A 133 23.71 -21.50 4.58
CA SER A 133 23.48 -20.07 4.81
C SER A 133 22.19 -19.58 4.16
N LYS A 134 21.36 -18.90 4.94
CA LYS A 134 20.19 -18.14 4.47
C LYS A 134 20.70 -16.95 3.66
N LYS A 135 20.46 -16.98 2.36
CA LYS A 135 20.84 -15.90 1.45
C LYS A 135 19.76 -14.81 1.46
N PHE A 136 20.18 -13.58 1.25
CA PHE A 136 19.25 -12.50 0.94
C PHE A 136 18.83 -12.64 -0.52
N GLU A 137 17.53 -12.71 -0.75
CA GLU A 137 16.99 -12.62 -2.10
C GLU A 137 17.09 -11.16 -2.54
N HIS A 138 17.88 -10.91 -3.58
CA HIS A 138 18.05 -9.58 -4.17
C HIS A 138 17.03 -9.30 -5.28
N GLN A 139 16.32 -10.33 -5.71
CA GLN A 139 15.29 -10.23 -6.73
C GLN A 139 14.04 -10.94 -6.24
N PRO A 140 12.85 -10.41 -6.54
CA PRO A 140 11.61 -11.09 -6.20
C PRO A 140 11.50 -12.38 -7.00
N LEU A 141 11.10 -13.47 -6.34
CA LEU A 141 10.71 -14.68 -7.03
C LEU A 141 9.40 -14.43 -7.77
N ILE A 142 9.45 -14.39 -9.10
CA ILE A 142 8.25 -14.21 -9.92
C ILE A 142 7.48 -15.54 -9.95
N THR A 143 6.33 -15.56 -9.29
CA THR A 143 5.48 -16.75 -9.22
C THR A 143 4.72 -16.98 -10.53
N LEU A 144 4.23 -18.20 -10.76
CA LEU A 144 3.36 -18.51 -11.89
C LEU A 144 2.09 -17.64 -11.89
N SER A 145 1.55 -17.33 -10.70
CA SER A 145 0.42 -16.41 -10.56
C SER A 145 0.79 -15.01 -11.04
N ALA A 146 1.94 -14.47 -10.63
CA ALA A 146 2.42 -13.18 -11.11
C ALA A 146 2.60 -13.16 -12.64
N TRP A 147 3.19 -14.22 -13.21
CA TRP A 147 3.29 -14.38 -14.67
C TRP A 147 1.94 -14.42 -15.36
N THR A 148 0.98 -15.16 -14.81
CA THR A 148 -0.39 -15.24 -15.35
C THR A 148 -1.08 -13.88 -15.31
N HIS A 149 -0.95 -13.14 -14.20
CA HIS A 149 -1.50 -11.80 -14.08
C HIS A 149 -0.86 -10.83 -15.06
N ALA A 150 0.48 -10.84 -15.18
CA ALA A 150 1.20 -10.01 -16.14
C ALA A 150 0.78 -10.34 -17.58
N TYR A 151 0.67 -11.61 -17.93
CA TYR A 151 0.21 -12.05 -19.24
C TYR A 151 -1.22 -11.59 -19.57
N ASN A 152 -2.15 -11.74 -18.62
CA ASN A 152 -3.51 -11.25 -18.78
C ASN A 152 -3.56 -9.73 -18.90
N TRP A 153 -2.71 -9.01 -18.16
CA TRP A 153 -2.60 -7.56 -18.26
C TRP A 153 -2.07 -7.12 -19.62
N VAL A 154 -1.02 -7.76 -20.13
CA VAL A 154 -0.47 -7.49 -21.48
C VAL A 154 -1.53 -7.73 -22.56
N LYS A 155 -2.37 -8.75 -22.41
CA LYS A 155 -3.50 -9.01 -23.32
C LYS A 155 -4.54 -7.90 -23.37
N LEU A 156 -4.67 -7.08 -22.33
CA LEU A 156 -5.55 -5.91 -22.36
C LEU A 156 -5.08 -4.86 -23.36
N ASN A 157 -3.81 -4.92 -23.79
CA ASN A 157 -3.21 -4.04 -24.79
C ASN A 157 -3.46 -2.55 -24.45
N LYS A 158 -3.17 -2.19 -23.20
CA LYS A 158 -3.28 -0.83 -22.69
C LYS A 158 -2.07 0.01 -23.09
N ASP A 159 -2.34 1.27 -23.43
CA ASP A 159 -1.33 2.28 -23.68
C ASP A 159 -0.61 2.65 -22.37
N VAL A 160 0.72 2.73 -22.47
CA VAL A 160 1.58 3.25 -21.41
C VAL A 160 2.38 4.41 -21.99
N VAL A 161 2.12 5.62 -21.49
CA VAL A 161 2.88 6.81 -21.89
C VAL A 161 4.00 7.03 -20.89
N SER A 162 5.23 7.15 -21.38
CA SER A 162 6.41 7.36 -20.55
C SER A 162 6.95 8.76 -20.79
N ILE A 163 7.03 9.57 -19.74
CA ILE A 163 7.59 10.93 -19.78
C ILE A 163 8.88 10.91 -18.96
N CYS A 164 10.01 11.20 -19.62
CA CYS A 164 11.31 11.25 -18.98
C CYS A 164 11.65 12.69 -18.60
N ASN A 165 11.87 12.91 -17.31
CA ASN A 165 12.50 14.13 -16.79
C ASN A 165 13.97 13.83 -16.48
N SER A 166 14.80 14.84 -16.22
CA SER A 166 16.26 14.71 -16.06
C SER A 166 16.75 13.66 -15.06
N GLU A 167 15.92 13.24 -14.10
CA GLU A 167 16.28 12.26 -13.05
C GLU A 167 15.27 11.12 -12.87
N THR A 168 14.08 11.19 -13.49
CA THR A 168 13.00 10.22 -13.25
C THR A 168 12.19 9.96 -14.50
N THR A 169 11.85 8.68 -14.75
CA THR A 169 10.86 8.32 -15.76
C THR A 169 9.51 8.08 -15.11
N MET A 170 8.51 8.82 -15.59
CA MET A 170 7.12 8.72 -15.16
C MET A 170 6.34 7.88 -16.17
N HIS A 171 5.71 6.80 -15.72
CA HIS A 171 4.82 6.01 -16.56
C HIS A 171 3.37 6.28 -16.18
N TYR A 172 2.59 6.69 -17.18
CA TYR A 172 1.17 6.96 -17.08
C TYR A 172 0.39 5.83 -17.75
N LEU A 173 -0.60 5.31 -17.02
CA LEU A 173 -1.55 4.32 -17.51
C LEU A 173 -2.93 4.57 -16.91
N LEU A 174 -3.97 4.28 -17.69
CA LEU A 174 -5.35 4.38 -17.21
C LEU A 174 -5.71 3.19 -16.33
N ALA A 175 -6.36 3.48 -15.21
CA ALA A 175 -7.02 2.47 -14.39
C ALA A 175 -8.36 2.05 -15.04
N GLY A 176 -8.90 0.90 -14.66
CA GLY A 176 -10.18 0.38 -15.18
C GLY A 176 -10.05 -0.39 -16.50
N GLU A 177 -11.08 -0.35 -17.35
CA GLU A 177 -11.13 -1.07 -18.64
C GLU A 177 -10.59 -0.25 -19.83
N GLU A 178 -10.41 1.05 -19.64
CA GLU A 178 -9.93 1.95 -20.69
C GLU A 178 -8.49 1.59 -21.11
N THR A 179 -8.27 1.60 -22.42
CA THR A 179 -7.00 1.15 -23.03
C THR A 179 -6.16 2.27 -23.57
N ARG A 180 -6.71 3.45 -23.88
CA ARG A 180 -5.98 4.55 -24.51
C ARG A 180 -5.93 5.78 -23.64
N ILE A 181 -4.72 6.22 -23.31
CA ILE A 181 -4.49 7.45 -22.55
C ILE A 181 -4.33 8.65 -23.48
N THR A 182 -4.93 9.77 -23.11
CA THR A 182 -4.88 11.02 -23.86
C THR A 182 -4.00 12.06 -23.16
N ASP A 183 -3.38 12.97 -23.92
CA ASP A 183 -2.64 14.11 -23.35
C ASP A 183 -3.49 14.95 -22.40
N LYS A 184 -4.81 14.99 -22.63
CA LYS A 184 -5.75 15.69 -21.76
C LYS A 184 -5.84 15.04 -20.37
N GLU A 185 -5.76 13.71 -20.28
CA GLU A 185 -5.76 12.99 -19.00
C GLU A 185 -4.45 13.16 -18.26
N ILE A 186 -3.32 13.10 -18.97
CA ILE A 186 -2.00 13.36 -18.38
C ILE A 186 -1.97 14.79 -17.81
N LYS A 187 -2.33 15.79 -18.62
CA LYS A 187 -2.42 17.19 -18.16
C LYS A 187 -3.43 17.36 -17.03
N ARG A 188 -4.53 16.61 -17.03
CA ARG A 188 -5.51 16.67 -15.95
C ARG A 188 -4.89 16.21 -14.64
N TYR A 189 -4.17 15.10 -14.67
CA TYR A 189 -3.48 14.53 -13.53
C TYR A 189 -2.37 15.46 -13.01
N GLU A 190 -1.49 15.91 -13.91
CA GLU A 190 -0.38 16.82 -13.57
C GLU A 190 -0.88 18.13 -12.95
N ASN A 191 -1.97 18.69 -13.48
CA ASN A 191 -2.58 19.91 -12.93
C ASN A 191 -3.53 19.64 -11.75
N CYS A 192 -3.70 18.39 -11.32
CA CYS A 192 -4.62 17.97 -10.25
C CYS A 192 -6.07 18.45 -10.46
N THR A 193 -6.55 18.48 -11.71
CA THR A 193 -7.87 19.02 -12.09
C THR A 193 -8.96 17.94 -12.15
N PHE A 194 -9.38 17.45 -10.99
CA PHE A 194 -10.34 16.36 -10.88
C PHE A 194 -11.77 16.86 -10.56
N ASN A 195 -12.73 16.53 -11.42
CA ASN A 195 -14.15 16.95 -11.25
C ASN A 195 -15.02 15.93 -10.49
N SER A 196 -14.61 14.66 -10.46
CA SER A 196 -15.31 13.55 -9.82
C SER A 196 -14.28 12.57 -9.27
N PHE A 197 -14.69 11.73 -8.31
CA PHE A 197 -13.78 10.72 -7.75
C PHE A 197 -13.31 9.71 -8.81
N GLY A 198 -14.16 9.34 -9.76
CA GLY A 198 -13.77 8.47 -10.88
C GLY A 198 -12.64 9.05 -11.74
N HIS A 199 -12.49 10.38 -11.83
CA HIS A 199 -11.39 11.00 -12.57
C HIS A 199 -10.03 10.93 -11.87
N VAL A 200 -9.99 10.52 -10.60
CA VAL A 200 -8.75 10.40 -9.82
C VAL A 200 -7.95 9.16 -10.25
N GLN A 201 -8.53 8.27 -11.06
CA GLN A 201 -7.97 7.00 -11.48
C GLN A 201 -6.96 7.13 -12.64
N VAL A 202 -5.77 7.64 -12.33
CA VAL A 202 -4.57 7.46 -13.18
C VAL A 202 -3.47 6.92 -12.27
N CYS A 203 -2.95 5.74 -12.61
CA CYS A 203 -1.86 5.14 -11.84
C CYS A 203 -0.54 5.69 -12.38
N LEU A 204 0.31 6.14 -11.45
CA LEU A 204 1.68 6.53 -11.74
C LEU A 204 2.62 5.45 -11.23
N LEU A 205 3.51 4.97 -12.10
CA LEU A 205 4.66 4.17 -11.69
C LEU A 205 5.93 4.99 -11.92
N GLN A 206 6.69 5.23 -10.85
CA GLN A 206 8.01 5.84 -10.91
C GLN A 206 9.07 4.76 -10.85
N TYR A 207 9.94 4.71 -11.86
CA TYR A 207 11.21 4.01 -11.78
C TYR A 207 12.34 5.04 -11.85
N MET A 208 13.22 5.02 -10.85
CA MET A 208 14.55 5.60 -10.98
C MET A 208 15.42 4.56 -11.67
N ALA A 209 16.00 4.93 -12.80
CA ALA A 209 17.01 4.12 -13.49
C ALA A 209 18.36 4.23 -12.77
#